data_AF-A0A0M4D821-F1
#
_entry.id   AF-A0A0M4D821-F1
#
_cell.length_a   1.000
_cell.length_b   1.000
_cell.length_c   1.000
_cell.angle_alpha   90.00
_cell.angle_beta   90.00
_cell.angle_gamma   90.00
#
_symmetry.space_group_name_H-M   'P 1'
#
loop_
_entity.id
_entity.type
_entity.pdbx_description
1 polymer ?
#
loop_
_entity_poly.entity_id
_entity_poly.type
_entity_poly.pdbx_seq_one_letter_code
_entity_poly.pdbx_strand_id
1 'polypeptide(L)'
;MFRHGCAATRDALRLRSAAHGTPVTTGGGPVLRVDFSSGELSRLRVAPGVDPLWETALSLHLLQNRQAALAFDPWRHEARAALARAGLVPATRALMGLCPPSGYFPDFLTPGCGDTDLDTALDRLLATPRRRLAAELSRLYADSGRAVPPGVRPLAEGRPEALRRLAWALRGYYTAAVEPYLSVMRAQAAADRAARADAALVHGAEGLLTGYDELPGWQCASGRLRAPYPVDRELRLEGRSLTLVPAFFCVRAPLALVDEELPPVLVHPLSPEPQWLARARRAEPLSSVAQLIGASRARLLRQLDRPMTTTGIAAALGLAASTASRHVSVLRDAGLLSSHRQGIRVLHRRTRLGDDLLAGAPH
;
A
#
# COMPACT_ATOMS: atom_id res chain seq x y z
N MET A 1 -37.62 18.69 15.07
CA MET A 1 -36.57 18.74 14.02
C MET A 1 -35.29 19.23 14.70
N PHE A 2 -34.15 18.60 14.43
CA PHE A 2 -32.82 18.76 15.06
C PHE A 2 -32.56 18.07 16.42
N ARG A 3 -32.09 16.81 16.34
CA ARG A 3 -31.12 16.21 17.28
C ARG A 3 -30.31 15.14 16.54
N HIS A 4 -29.34 15.52 15.70
CA HIS A 4 -28.29 14.63 15.18
C HIS A 4 -26.96 15.39 15.29
N GLY A 5 -26.21 15.11 16.34
CA GLY A 5 -24.95 15.80 16.64
C GLY A 5 -24.46 15.44 18.03
N CYS A 6 -24.01 14.19 18.24
CA CYS A 6 -23.34 13.82 19.50
C CYS A 6 -22.46 12.56 19.42
N ALA A 7 -22.41 11.83 18.30
CA ALA A 7 -21.58 10.62 18.19
C ALA A 7 -20.11 10.94 17.86
N ALA A 8 -19.85 11.80 16.86
CA ALA A 8 -18.49 12.09 16.36
C ALA A 8 -17.56 12.75 17.40
N THR A 9 -18.11 13.50 18.36
CA THR A 9 -17.31 14.21 19.38
C THR A 9 -16.85 13.31 20.52
N ARG A 10 -17.48 12.13 20.72
CA ARG A 10 -17.11 11.17 21.77
C ARG A 10 -15.93 10.28 21.38
N ASP A 11 -15.70 10.06 20.08
CA ASP A 11 -14.58 9.25 19.59
C ASP A 11 -13.22 9.95 19.74
N ALA A 12 -13.17 11.27 19.51
CA ALA A 12 -11.93 12.05 19.64
C ALA A 12 -11.39 12.13 21.08
N LEU A 13 -12.28 12.09 22.08
CA LEU A 13 -11.88 12.11 23.50
C LEU A 13 -11.25 10.78 23.97
N ARG A 14 -11.54 9.66 23.29
CA ARG A 14 -11.02 8.33 23.69
C ARG A 14 -9.67 7.98 23.06
N LEU A 15 -9.29 8.63 21.96
CA LEU A 15 -7.98 8.43 21.31
C LEU A 15 -6.79 8.88 22.18
N ARG A 16 -7.02 9.75 23.17
CA ARG A 16 -5.96 10.26 24.07
C ARG A 16 -5.43 9.27 25.10
N SER A 17 -6.20 8.24 25.47
CA SER A 17 -5.86 7.36 26.60
C SER A 17 -5.03 6.13 26.20
N ALA A 18 -5.13 5.68 24.94
CA ALA A 18 -4.49 4.43 24.47
C ALA A 18 -3.02 4.57 24.02
N ALA A 19 -2.38 5.71 24.29
CA ALA A 19 -1.02 6.03 23.84
C ALA A 19 0.12 5.46 24.71
N HIS A 20 -0.20 4.79 25.83
CA HIS A 20 0.81 4.14 26.68
C HIS A 20 0.74 2.62 26.47
N GLY A 21 1.84 2.05 25.98
CA GLY A 21 1.91 0.68 25.52
C GLY A 21 1.66 -0.37 26.60
N THR A 22 0.96 -1.43 26.19
CA THR A 22 1.03 -2.76 26.80
C THR A 22 0.93 -3.79 25.69
N PRO A 23 1.66 -4.92 25.79
CA PRO A 23 1.52 -6.03 24.85
C PRO A 23 0.11 -6.60 24.97
N VAL A 24 -0.47 -6.98 23.84
CA VAL A 24 -1.80 -7.61 23.77
C VAL A 24 -1.72 -8.97 24.45
N THR A 25 -2.14 -9.03 25.71
CA THR A 25 -2.52 -10.26 26.38
C THR A 25 -3.95 -10.62 25.99
N THR A 26 -4.18 -11.91 25.76
CA THR A 26 -5.47 -12.52 25.46
C THR A 26 -6.51 -12.21 26.54
N GLY A 27 -7.50 -11.36 26.20
CA GLY A 27 -8.71 -11.11 26.98
C GLY A 27 -9.11 -9.62 27.08
N GLY A 28 -10.07 -9.19 26.25
CA GLY A 28 -10.88 -7.98 26.50
C GLY A 28 -10.33 -6.62 26.02
N GLY A 29 -9.44 -6.57 25.03
CA GLY A 29 -9.02 -5.30 24.40
C GLY A 29 -10.12 -4.71 23.50
N PRO A 30 -10.05 -3.40 23.18
CA PRO A 30 -10.95 -2.78 22.20
C PRO A 30 -10.86 -3.46 20.83
N VAL A 31 -12.00 -3.60 20.15
CA VAL A 31 -12.10 -4.30 18.86
C VAL A 31 -12.90 -3.53 17.82
N LEU A 32 -12.51 -3.72 16.57
CA LEU A 32 -13.33 -3.39 15.40
C LEU A 32 -14.29 -4.55 15.15
N ARG A 33 -15.55 -4.25 14.86
CA ARG A 33 -16.60 -5.21 14.50
C ARG A 33 -17.20 -4.83 13.15
N VAL A 34 -17.35 -5.81 12.28
CA VAL A 34 -18.10 -5.69 11.02
C VAL A 34 -19.09 -6.86 10.99
N ASP A 35 -20.38 -6.55 10.94
CA ASP A 35 -21.43 -7.54 10.72
C ASP A 35 -21.88 -7.44 9.26
N PHE A 36 -21.91 -8.57 8.55
CA PHE A 36 -22.30 -8.65 7.16
C PHE A 36 -23.69 -9.28 7.05
N SER A 37 -24.58 -8.64 6.31
CA SER A 37 -25.69 -9.37 5.68
C SER A 37 -25.16 -10.31 4.59
N SER A 38 -25.93 -11.33 4.21
CA SER A 38 -25.54 -12.23 3.11
C SER A 38 -25.26 -11.47 1.81
N GLY A 39 -26.01 -10.39 1.55
CA GLY A 39 -25.80 -9.53 0.40
C GLY A 39 -24.46 -8.78 0.45
N GLU A 40 -24.11 -8.21 1.60
CA GLU A 40 -22.82 -7.51 1.76
C GLU A 40 -21.64 -8.48 1.72
N LEU A 41 -21.77 -9.66 2.33
CA LEU A 41 -20.75 -10.70 2.31
C LEU A 41 -20.46 -11.16 0.87
N SER A 42 -21.49 -11.35 0.05
CA SER A 42 -21.33 -11.69 -1.37
C SER A 42 -20.62 -10.60 -2.19
N ARG A 43 -20.58 -9.37 -1.67
CA ARG A 43 -19.92 -8.22 -2.29
C ARG A 43 -18.58 -7.88 -1.63
N LEU A 44 -18.06 -8.72 -0.73
CA LEU A 44 -16.73 -8.56 -0.13
C LEU A 44 -15.67 -8.58 -1.24
N ARG A 45 -14.72 -7.65 -1.18
CA ARG A 45 -13.64 -7.51 -2.17
C ARG A 45 -12.29 -7.60 -1.51
N VAL A 46 -11.33 -8.16 -2.22
CA VAL A 46 -9.90 -8.09 -1.87
C VAL A 46 -9.20 -7.25 -2.93
N ALA A 47 -8.45 -6.24 -2.49
CA ALA A 47 -7.68 -5.39 -3.37
C ALA A 47 -6.64 -6.19 -4.17
N PRO A 48 -6.26 -5.72 -5.37
CA PRO A 48 -5.37 -6.48 -6.23
C PRO A 48 -3.91 -6.53 -5.78
N GLY A 49 -3.52 -5.68 -4.83
CA GLY A 49 -2.18 -5.60 -4.26
C GLY A 49 -2.09 -4.49 -3.22
N VAL A 50 -0.86 -4.09 -2.89
CA VAL A 50 -0.59 -2.99 -1.94
C VAL A 50 -0.94 -1.63 -2.54
N ASP A 51 -1.59 -0.78 -1.74
CA ASP A 51 -1.95 0.58 -2.14
C ASP A 51 -0.83 1.58 -1.78
N PRO A 52 -0.33 2.38 -2.74
CA PRO A 52 0.89 3.16 -2.54
C PRO A 52 0.73 4.28 -1.51
N LEU A 53 -0.47 4.87 -1.38
CA LEU A 53 -0.71 5.92 -0.40
C LEU A 53 -0.97 5.35 1.00
N TRP A 54 -1.62 4.19 1.10
CA TRP A 54 -1.69 3.45 2.36
C TRP A 54 -0.31 3.05 2.87
N GLU A 55 0.55 2.48 2.01
CA GLU A 55 1.92 2.11 2.40
C GLU A 55 2.78 3.32 2.76
N THR A 56 2.55 4.46 2.09
CA THR A 56 3.20 5.73 2.44
C THR A 56 2.80 6.20 3.83
N ALA A 57 1.50 6.25 4.15
CA ALA A 57 1.02 6.67 5.47
C ALA A 57 1.48 5.72 6.58
N LEU A 58 1.38 4.41 6.37
CA LEU A 58 1.73 3.40 7.36
C LEU A 58 3.24 3.32 7.61
N SER A 59 4.06 3.47 6.56
CA SER A 59 5.51 3.57 6.74
C SER A 59 5.89 4.87 7.46
N LEU A 60 5.22 6.00 7.22
CA LEU A 60 5.43 7.23 8.00
C LEU A 60 5.14 7.01 9.49
N HIS A 61 4.08 6.27 9.85
CA HIS A 61 3.82 5.90 11.23
C HIS A 61 4.99 5.08 11.82
N LEU A 62 5.45 4.05 11.09
CA LEU A 62 6.55 3.19 11.54
C LEU A 62 7.90 3.91 11.63
N LEU A 63 8.13 4.93 10.81
CA LEU A 63 9.36 5.73 10.83
C LEU A 63 9.48 6.57 12.10
N GLN A 64 8.35 6.82 12.78
CA GLN A 64 8.24 7.63 14.00
C GLN A 64 8.22 6.81 15.29
N ASN A 65 8.22 5.48 15.23
CA ASN A 65 8.18 4.61 16.40
C ASN A 65 9.14 3.39 16.26
N ARG A 66 9.16 2.51 17.27
CA ARG A 66 10.01 1.29 17.29
C ARG A 66 9.21 0.00 17.16
N GLN A 67 7.99 0.06 16.64
CA GLN A 67 7.17 -1.13 16.45
C GLN A 67 7.79 -2.06 15.41
N ALA A 68 7.57 -3.36 15.64
CA ALA A 68 8.13 -4.44 14.82
C ALA A 68 9.63 -4.26 14.55
N ALA A 69 10.41 -3.90 15.59
CA ALA A 69 11.84 -3.56 15.50
C ALA A 69 12.67 -4.60 14.72
N LEU A 70 12.47 -5.89 15.01
CA LEU A 70 13.20 -6.97 14.35
C LEU A 70 12.97 -7.04 12.85
N ALA A 71 11.78 -6.64 12.37
CA ALA A 71 11.46 -6.63 10.94
C ALA A 71 11.82 -5.29 10.27
N PHE A 72 11.66 -4.15 10.96
CA PHE A 72 11.68 -2.83 10.32
C PHE A 72 12.81 -1.88 10.74
N ASP A 73 13.65 -2.19 11.73
CA ASP A 73 14.80 -1.33 12.07
C ASP A 73 15.82 -1.20 10.90
N PRO A 74 16.16 -2.28 10.17
CA PRO A 74 16.99 -2.16 8.96
C PRO A 74 16.37 -1.23 7.90
N TRP A 75 15.07 -1.37 7.65
CA TRP A 75 14.33 -0.50 6.75
C TRP A 75 14.34 0.96 7.22
N ARG A 76 14.10 1.22 8.52
CA ARG A 76 14.15 2.58 9.10
C ARG A 76 15.51 3.23 8.87
N HIS A 77 16.59 2.48 8.99
CA HIS A 77 17.94 2.98 8.74
C HIS A 77 18.12 3.36 7.26
N GLU A 78 17.81 2.45 6.33
CA GLU A 78 17.92 2.70 4.88
C GLU A 78 17.02 3.86 4.42
N ALA A 79 15.78 3.90 4.89
CA ALA A 79 14.81 4.94 4.54
C ALA A 79 15.27 6.32 5.03
N ARG A 80 15.72 6.46 6.28
CA ARG A 80 16.25 7.75 6.79
C ARG A 80 17.46 8.22 6.00
N ALA A 81 18.38 7.31 5.66
CA ALA A 81 19.56 7.65 4.86
C ALA A 81 19.17 8.06 3.43
N ALA A 82 18.21 7.37 2.80
CA ALA A 82 17.70 7.71 1.47
C ALA A 82 17.02 9.08 1.45
N LEU A 83 16.15 9.36 2.43
CA LEU A 83 15.46 10.65 2.56
C LEU A 83 16.45 11.80 2.82
N ALA A 84 17.52 11.56 3.58
CA ALA A 84 18.59 12.53 3.79
C ALA A 84 19.35 12.82 2.49
N ARG A 85 19.78 11.79 1.75
CA ARG A 85 20.45 11.94 0.45
C ARG A 85 19.60 12.66 -0.58
N ALA A 86 18.29 12.44 -0.56
CA ALA A 86 17.34 13.09 -1.47
C ALA A 86 16.94 14.52 -1.05
N GLY A 87 17.44 15.03 0.08
CA GLY A 87 17.06 16.35 0.59
C GLY A 87 15.60 16.44 1.07
N LEU A 88 14.95 15.32 1.36
CA LEU A 88 13.52 15.22 1.68
C LEU A 88 13.21 15.30 3.18
N VAL A 89 14.20 15.52 4.03
CA VAL A 89 14.01 15.55 5.50
C VAL A 89 12.97 16.60 5.94
N PRO A 90 12.99 17.85 5.45
CA PRO A 90 11.97 18.83 5.84
C PRO A 90 10.57 18.44 5.37
N ALA A 91 10.44 17.94 4.14
CA ALA A 91 9.17 17.49 3.57
C ALA A 91 8.61 16.29 4.33
N THR A 92 9.46 15.33 4.68
CA THR A 92 9.10 14.16 5.49
C THR A 92 8.59 14.59 6.86
N ARG A 93 9.25 15.56 7.51
CA ARG A 93 8.79 16.08 8.81
C ARG A 93 7.41 16.75 8.70
N ALA A 94 7.13 17.44 7.59
CA ALA A 94 5.81 18.00 7.34
C ALA A 94 4.75 16.89 7.15
N LEU A 95 5.08 15.82 6.43
CA LEU A 95 4.20 14.64 6.28
C LEU A 95 3.94 13.93 7.61
N MET A 96 4.95 13.77 8.47
CA MET A 96 4.79 13.22 9.82
C MET A 96 3.81 14.03 10.68
N GLY A 97 3.72 15.35 10.45
CA GLY A 97 2.70 16.20 11.09
C GLY A 97 1.28 15.97 10.59
N LEU A 98 1.10 15.36 9.42
CA LEU A 98 -0.18 14.96 8.84
C LEU A 98 -0.52 13.48 9.10
N CYS A 99 0.51 12.65 9.35
CA CYS A 99 0.41 11.22 9.68
C CYS A 99 1.08 10.95 11.05
N PRO A 100 0.46 11.36 12.17
CA PRO A 100 1.01 11.09 13.49
C PRO A 100 1.06 9.58 13.79
N PRO A 101 2.03 9.08 14.58
CA PRO A 101 2.19 7.64 14.84
C PRO A 101 1.05 7.01 15.67
N SER A 102 0.18 7.85 16.22
CA SER A 102 -1.00 7.49 17.00
C SER A 102 -2.06 8.58 16.88
N GLY A 103 -3.33 8.19 16.94
CA GLY A 103 -4.47 9.11 16.80
C GLY A 103 -4.99 9.16 15.38
N TYR A 104 -5.87 10.14 15.12
CA TYR A 104 -6.45 10.33 13.79
C TYR A 104 -5.42 10.86 12.78
N PHE A 105 -5.47 10.37 11.55
CA PHE A 105 -4.85 11.01 10.39
C PHE A 105 -5.89 11.16 9.26
N PRO A 106 -5.78 12.18 8.39
CA PRO A 106 -6.80 12.46 7.37
C PRO A 106 -6.98 11.34 6.33
N ASP A 107 -8.23 10.95 6.09
CA ASP A 107 -8.64 9.94 5.10
C ASP A 107 -8.31 10.38 3.67
N PHE A 108 -8.24 11.69 3.39
CA PHE A 108 -7.87 12.20 2.06
C PHE A 108 -6.42 11.87 1.67
N LEU A 109 -5.57 11.49 2.63
CA LEU A 109 -4.20 11.04 2.36
C LEU A 109 -4.16 9.62 1.80
N THR A 110 -5.24 8.85 1.96
CA THR A 110 -5.39 7.48 1.49
C THR A 110 -6.74 7.30 0.77
N PRO A 111 -6.97 8.02 -0.33
CA PRO A 111 -8.27 8.07 -1.02
C PRO A 111 -8.57 6.79 -1.84
N GLY A 112 -7.58 5.90 -1.98
CA GLY A 112 -7.69 4.67 -2.74
C GLY A 112 -8.45 3.57 -2.00
N CYS A 113 -9.09 2.70 -2.78
CA CYS A 113 -9.73 1.49 -2.28
C CYS A 113 -8.92 0.25 -2.68
N GLY A 114 -7.59 0.33 -2.58
CA GLY A 114 -6.69 -0.68 -3.14
C GLY A 114 -6.17 -0.35 -4.54
N ASP A 115 -5.99 0.94 -4.84
CA ASP A 115 -5.40 1.36 -6.12
C ASP A 115 -3.91 0.94 -6.12
N THR A 116 -3.38 0.43 -7.23
CA THR A 116 -1.96 -0.01 -7.29
C THR A 116 -1.05 0.95 -8.04
N ASP A 117 -1.62 2.00 -8.60
CA ASP A 117 -0.94 3.04 -9.35
C ASP A 117 -0.83 4.34 -8.53
N LEU A 118 0.39 4.82 -8.32
CA LEU A 118 0.65 6.01 -7.51
C LEU A 118 0.09 7.27 -8.17
N ASP A 119 0.16 7.38 -9.49
CA ASP A 119 -0.28 8.58 -10.21
C ASP A 119 -1.80 8.75 -10.05
N THR A 120 -2.56 7.68 -10.28
CA THR A 120 -4.00 7.63 -10.03
C THR A 120 -4.35 7.97 -8.57
N ALA A 121 -3.60 7.44 -7.60
CA ALA A 121 -3.85 7.70 -6.19
C ALA A 121 -3.61 9.18 -5.83
N LEU A 122 -2.54 9.79 -6.38
CA LEU A 122 -2.24 11.20 -6.21
C LEU A 122 -3.26 12.10 -6.92
N ASP A 123 -3.75 11.72 -8.09
CA ASP A 123 -4.80 12.47 -8.79
C ASP A 123 -6.10 12.52 -7.97
N ARG A 124 -6.48 11.41 -7.32
CA ARG A 124 -7.62 11.39 -6.39
C ARG A 124 -7.40 12.29 -5.18
N LEU A 125 -6.18 12.28 -4.62
CA LEU A 125 -5.83 13.17 -3.51
C LEU A 125 -5.94 14.64 -3.95
N LEU A 126 -5.43 14.99 -5.13
CA LEU A 126 -5.51 16.34 -5.69
C LEU A 126 -6.95 16.77 -5.99
N ALA A 127 -7.84 15.82 -6.31
CA ALA A 127 -9.26 16.03 -6.54
C ALA A 127 -10.09 16.14 -5.24
N THR A 128 -9.48 16.06 -4.06
CA THR A 128 -10.20 16.13 -2.78
C THR A 128 -10.96 17.46 -2.64
N PRO A 129 -12.28 17.44 -2.40
CA PRO A 129 -13.06 18.66 -2.22
C PRO A 129 -12.53 19.52 -1.07
N ARG A 130 -12.47 20.84 -1.27
CA ARG A 130 -12.03 21.81 -0.24
C ARG A 130 -12.71 21.62 1.11
N ARG A 131 -14.02 21.33 1.11
CA ARG A 131 -14.78 21.11 2.37
C ARG A 131 -14.20 19.94 3.18
N ARG A 132 -13.77 18.88 2.48
CA ARG A 132 -13.23 17.65 3.07
C ARG A 132 -11.83 17.90 3.62
N LEU A 133 -10.98 18.59 2.85
CA LEU A 133 -9.66 19.05 3.32
C LEU A 133 -9.77 19.86 4.62
N ALA A 134 -10.66 20.84 4.66
CA ALA A 134 -10.87 21.68 5.84
C ALA A 134 -11.38 20.89 7.05
N ALA A 135 -12.38 20.01 6.85
CA ALA A 135 -12.98 19.22 7.91
C ALA A 135 -11.97 18.22 8.51
N GLU A 136 -11.28 17.45 7.68
CA GLU A 136 -10.34 16.43 8.13
C GLU A 136 -9.10 17.05 8.78
N LEU A 137 -8.54 18.14 8.23
CA LEU A 137 -7.42 18.83 8.88
C LEU A 137 -7.82 19.48 10.21
N SER A 138 -9.04 20.03 10.31
CA SER A 138 -9.55 20.54 11.59
C SER A 138 -9.66 19.41 12.63
N ARG A 139 -10.14 18.22 12.22
CA ARG A 139 -10.23 17.04 13.07
C ARG A 139 -8.86 16.56 13.56
N LEU A 140 -7.86 16.48 12.67
CA LEU A 140 -6.48 16.12 13.00
C LEU A 140 -5.92 16.95 14.15
N TYR A 141 -6.04 18.28 14.07
CA TYR A 141 -5.48 19.14 15.09
C TYR A 141 -6.35 19.21 16.35
N ALA A 142 -7.68 19.09 16.23
CA ALA A 142 -8.59 19.01 17.37
C ALA A 142 -8.30 17.78 18.25
N ASP A 143 -8.01 16.62 17.66
CA ASP A 143 -7.65 15.39 18.38
C ASP A 143 -6.41 15.61 19.28
N SER A 144 -5.41 16.31 18.73
CA SER A 144 -4.19 16.72 19.44
C SER A 144 -4.37 17.94 20.36
N GLY A 145 -5.56 18.55 20.42
CA GLY A 145 -5.83 19.76 21.21
C GLY A 145 -5.11 21.01 20.70
N ARG A 146 -4.78 21.05 19.41
CA ARG A 146 -4.03 22.13 18.76
C ARG A 146 -4.91 22.85 17.75
N ALA A 147 -4.60 24.12 17.49
CA ALA A 147 -5.16 24.82 16.35
C ALA A 147 -4.44 24.40 15.05
N VAL A 148 -5.11 24.55 13.91
CA VAL A 148 -4.50 24.31 12.59
C VAL A 148 -3.31 25.26 12.39
N PRO A 149 -2.08 24.75 12.24
CA PRO A 149 -0.89 25.58 12.11
C PRO A 149 -0.95 26.48 10.86
N PRO A 150 -0.38 27.70 10.90
CA PRO A 150 -0.36 28.61 9.74
C PRO A 150 0.19 27.96 8.46
N GLY A 151 1.19 27.08 8.58
CA GLY A 151 1.77 26.36 7.43
C GLY A 151 0.82 25.35 6.77
N VAL A 152 -0.23 24.90 7.47
CA VAL A 152 -1.20 23.90 6.98
C VAL A 152 -2.51 24.54 6.51
N ARG A 153 -2.79 25.79 6.91
CA ARG A 153 -3.98 26.55 6.46
C ARG A 153 -4.12 26.60 4.93
N PRO A 154 -3.06 26.86 4.12
CA PRO A 154 -3.18 26.81 2.67
C PRO A 154 -3.70 25.48 2.12
N LEU A 155 -3.37 24.37 2.79
CA LEU A 155 -3.86 23.04 2.42
C LEU A 155 -5.34 22.88 2.82
N ALA A 156 -5.73 23.31 4.02
CA ALA A 156 -7.13 23.30 4.46
C ALA A 156 -8.04 24.17 3.58
N GLU A 157 -7.51 25.27 3.04
CA GLU A 157 -8.20 26.14 2.08
C GLU A 157 -8.25 25.57 0.66
N GLY A 158 -7.59 24.43 0.41
CA GLY A 158 -7.54 23.80 -0.91
C GLY A 158 -6.73 24.58 -1.94
N ARG A 159 -5.71 25.36 -1.52
CA ARG A 159 -4.88 26.12 -2.46
C ARG A 159 -4.10 25.16 -3.39
N PRO A 160 -4.18 25.31 -4.73
CA PRO A 160 -3.55 24.37 -5.67
C PRO A 160 -2.05 24.18 -5.45
N GLU A 161 -1.31 25.21 -5.04
CA GLU A 161 0.12 25.15 -4.77
C GLU A 161 0.41 24.30 -3.53
N ALA A 162 -0.45 24.35 -2.52
CA ALA A 162 -0.30 23.57 -1.30
C ALA A 162 -0.57 22.08 -1.56
N LEU A 163 -1.60 21.77 -2.33
CA LEU A 163 -1.92 20.40 -2.77
C LEU A 163 -0.80 19.82 -3.64
N ARG A 164 -0.27 20.60 -4.61
CA ARG A 164 0.87 20.16 -5.43
C ARG A 164 2.14 19.90 -4.62
N ARG A 165 2.42 20.74 -3.60
CA ARG A 165 3.55 20.49 -2.67
C ARG A 165 3.35 19.23 -1.85
N LEU A 166 2.12 18.96 -1.39
CA LEU A 166 1.80 17.72 -0.68
C LEU A 166 2.01 16.50 -1.58
N ALA A 167 1.47 16.52 -2.80
CA ALA A 167 1.64 15.42 -3.76
C ALA A 167 3.12 15.19 -4.11
N TRP A 168 3.90 16.26 -4.29
CA TRP A 168 5.36 16.16 -4.47
C TRP A 168 6.05 15.51 -3.27
N ALA A 169 5.69 15.90 -2.04
CA ALA A 169 6.28 15.34 -0.83
C ALA A 169 5.93 13.84 -0.68
N LEU A 170 4.67 13.46 -0.91
CA LEU A 170 4.22 12.07 -0.87
C LEU A 170 4.95 11.22 -1.91
N ARG A 171 5.05 11.69 -3.16
CA ARG A 171 5.80 11.00 -4.22
C ARG A 171 7.27 10.85 -3.85
N GLY A 172 7.91 11.93 -3.42
CA GLY A 172 9.32 11.91 -3.04
C GLY A 172 9.59 10.93 -1.90
N TYR A 173 8.73 10.92 -0.88
CA TYR A 173 8.83 9.96 0.21
C TYR A 173 8.60 8.53 -0.28
N TYR A 174 7.54 8.28 -1.06
CA TYR A 174 7.25 6.94 -1.62
C TYR A 174 8.45 6.40 -2.40
N THR A 175 9.00 7.19 -3.33
CA THR A 175 10.16 6.79 -4.15
C THR A 175 11.40 6.51 -3.31
N ALA A 176 11.62 7.24 -2.21
CA ALA A 176 12.79 7.05 -1.37
C ALA A 176 12.65 5.91 -0.33
N ALA A 177 11.45 5.70 0.22
CA ALA A 177 11.24 4.88 1.41
C ALA A 177 10.33 3.66 1.21
N VAL A 178 9.56 3.60 0.12
CA VAL A 178 8.58 2.53 -0.17
C VAL A 178 8.93 1.81 -1.47
N GLU A 179 9.08 2.55 -2.57
CA GLU A 179 9.35 2.04 -3.92
C GLU A 179 10.48 1.00 -4.00
N PRO A 180 11.63 1.17 -3.30
CA PRO A 180 12.74 0.21 -3.36
C PRO A 180 12.40 -1.20 -2.86
N TYR A 181 11.28 -1.36 -2.15
CA TYR A 181 10.87 -2.62 -1.52
C TYR A 181 9.61 -3.21 -2.17
N LEU A 182 9.08 -2.60 -3.24
CA LEU A 182 7.83 -3.01 -3.87
C LEU A 182 7.81 -4.44 -4.38
N SER A 183 8.95 -4.98 -4.82
CA SER A 183 9.01 -6.37 -5.29
C SER A 183 8.60 -7.35 -4.17
N VAL A 184 9.13 -7.15 -2.97
CA VAL A 184 8.80 -7.96 -1.78
C VAL A 184 7.36 -7.75 -1.36
N MET A 185 6.93 -6.48 -1.31
CA MET A 185 5.56 -6.13 -0.92
C MET A 185 4.53 -6.74 -1.87
N ARG A 186 4.78 -6.66 -3.18
CA ARG A 186 3.91 -7.24 -4.22
C ARG A 186 3.90 -8.76 -4.17
N ALA A 187 5.05 -9.40 -3.97
CA ALA A 187 5.12 -10.86 -3.84
C ALA A 187 4.29 -11.34 -2.63
N GLN A 188 4.40 -10.65 -1.49
CA GLN A 188 3.64 -11.02 -0.30
C GLN A 188 2.14 -10.75 -0.44
N ALA A 189 1.75 -9.62 -1.04
CA ALA A 189 0.36 -9.33 -1.33
C ALA A 189 -0.26 -10.31 -2.35
N ALA A 190 0.52 -10.75 -3.34
CA ALA A 190 0.09 -11.75 -4.30
C ALA A 190 -0.14 -13.12 -3.63
N ALA A 191 0.76 -13.53 -2.74
CA ALA A 191 0.63 -14.77 -1.98
C ALA A 191 -0.60 -14.76 -1.05
N ASP A 192 -0.81 -13.68 -0.29
CA ASP A 192 -2.01 -13.51 0.53
C ASP A 192 -3.27 -13.57 -0.34
N ARG A 193 -3.31 -12.80 -1.43
CA ARG A 193 -4.47 -12.80 -2.34
C ARG A 193 -4.75 -14.16 -2.96
N ALA A 194 -3.72 -14.93 -3.32
CA ALA A 194 -3.88 -16.28 -3.84
C ALA A 194 -4.52 -17.21 -2.80
N ALA A 195 -4.05 -17.17 -1.55
CA ALA A 195 -4.65 -17.94 -0.45
C ALA A 195 -6.12 -17.54 -0.21
N ARG A 196 -6.45 -16.24 -0.24
CA ARG A 196 -7.83 -15.75 -0.12
C ARG A 196 -8.71 -16.18 -1.28
N ALA A 197 -8.19 -16.16 -2.50
CA ALA A 197 -8.92 -16.61 -3.68
C ALA A 197 -9.21 -18.11 -3.64
N ASP A 198 -8.24 -18.93 -3.23
CA ASP A 198 -8.42 -20.37 -3.06
C ASP A 198 -9.50 -20.69 -2.01
N ALA A 199 -9.42 -20.07 -0.83
CA ALA A 199 -10.44 -20.21 0.21
C ALA A 199 -11.85 -19.81 -0.29
N ALA A 200 -11.94 -18.75 -1.11
CA ALA A 200 -13.19 -18.32 -1.72
C ALA A 200 -13.74 -19.32 -2.74
N LEU A 201 -12.88 -19.98 -3.52
CA LEU A 201 -13.27 -20.98 -4.50
C LEU A 201 -13.77 -22.27 -3.84
N VAL A 202 -13.14 -22.68 -2.73
CA VAL A 202 -13.50 -23.92 -2.03
C VAL A 202 -14.72 -23.73 -1.13
N HIS A 203 -14.81 -22.59 -0.44
CA HIS A 203 -15.78 -22.38 0.64
C HIS A 203 -16.69 -21.16 0.44
N GLY A 204 -16.65 -20.52 -0.74
CA GLY A 204 -17.47 -19.37 -1.06
C GLY A 204 -17.07 -18.10 -0.30
N ALA A 205 -17.99 -17.14 -0.22
CA ALA A 205 -17.73 -15.85 0.42
C ALA A 205 -17.46 -15.95 1.94
N GLU A 206 -18.03 -16.96 2.59
CA GLU A 206 -17.71 -17.25 4.00
C GLU A 206 -16.26 -17.76 4.12
N GLY A 207 -15.83 -18.64 3.21
CA GLY A 207 -14.44 -19.08 3.09
C GLY A 207 -13.44 -17.94 2.99
N LEU A 208 -13.74 -16.99 2.11
CA LEU A 208 -12.95 -15.77 1.94
C LEU A 208 -12.80 -15.02 3.27
N LEU A 209 -13.91 -14.83 3.99
CA LEU A 209 -13.92 -14.14 5.28
C LEU A 209 -13.13 -14.90 6.34
N THR A 210 -13.42 -16.20 6.52
CA THR A 210 -12.75 -17.08 7.50
C THR A 210 -11.26 -17.22 7.22
N GLY A 211 -10.82 -17.04 5.97
CA GLY A 211 -9.40 -17.05 5.64
C GLY A 211 -8.59 -16.05 6.47
N TYR A 212 -9.18 -14.92 6.89
CA TYR A 212 -8.50 -13.91 7.70
C TYR A 212 -8.34 -14.27 9.19
N ASP A 213 -8.85 -15.42 9.64
CA ASP A 213 -8.67 -15.89 11.03
C ASP A 213 -7.23 -16.22 11.40
N GLU A 214 -6.37 -16.47 10.40
CA GLU A 214 -4.95 -16.68 10.63
C GLU A 214 -4.22 -15.40 11.11
N LEU A 215 -4.85 -14.23 10.93
CA LEU A 215 -4.28 -12.97 11.40
C LEU A 215 -4.37 -12.88 12.93
N PRO A 216 -3.28 -12.53 13.64
CA PRO A 216 -3.28 -12.50 15.10
C PRO A 216 -4.41 -11.66 15.70
N GLY A 217 -5.28 -12.33 16.47
CA GLY A 217 -6.41 -11.70 17.17
C GLY A 217 -7.66 -11.44 16.32
N TRP A 218 -7.67 -11.83 15.04
CA TRP A 218 -8.85 -11.75 14.20
C TRP A 218 -9.79 -12.93 14.48
N GLN A 219 -11.09 -12.68 14.29
CA GLN A 219 -12.17 -13.67 14.42
C GLN A 219 -13.22 -13.35 13.35
N CYS A 220 -13.34 -14.22 12.37
CA CYS A 220 -13.99 -14.01 11.09
C CYS A 220 -14.84 -15.25 10.81
N ALA A 221 -16.08 -15.26 11.30
CA ALA A 221 -16.95 -16.41 11.15
C ALA A 221 -18.43 -16.00 11.21
N SER A 222 -19.27 -16.77 10.53
CA SER A 222 -20.71 -16.59 10.44
C SER A 222 -21.10 -15.17 10.00
N GLY A 223 -20.44 -14.66 8.95
CA GLY A 223 -20.69 -13.31 8.43
C GLY A 223 -20.34 -12.18 9.41
N ARG A 224 -19.39 -12.41 10.33
CA ARG A 224 -18.89 -11.41 11.27
C ARG A 224 -17.38 -11.37 11.27
N LEU A 225 -16.83 -10.16 11.21
CA LEU A 225 -15.41 -9.87 11.38
C LEU A 225 -15.20 -9.15 12.71
N ARG A 226 -14.25 -9.63 13.51
CA ARG A 226 -13.71 -8.94 14.68
C ARG A 226 -12.20 -8.89 14.56
N ALA A 227 -11.62 -7.74 14.85
CA ALA A 227 -10.18 -7.57 14.84
C ALA A 227 -9.73 -6.63 15.96
N PRO A 228 -8.48 -6.75 16.46
CA PRO A 228 -7.94 -5.82 17.44
C PRO A 228 -7.97 -4.39 16.90
N TYR A 229 -8.41 -3.41 17.67
CA TYR A 229 -8.48 -2.02 17.21
C TYR A 229 -8.18 -1.04 18.35
N PRO A 230 -7.64 0.17 18.09
CA PRO A 230 -7.30 1.11 19.17
C PRO A 230 -8.50 1.57 20.03
N VAL A 231 -9.71 1.46 19.48
CA VAL A 231 -10.98 1.83 20.13
C VAL A 231 -12.04 0.78 19.79
N ASP A 232 -13.07 0.62 20.63
CA ASP A 232 -14.23 -0.16 20.19
C ASP A 232 -14.92 0.57 19.05
N ARG A 233 -15.03 -0.10 17.90
CA ARG A 233 -15.63 0.48 16.69
C ARG A 233 -16.51 -0.54 16.00
N GLU A 234 -17.67 -0.10 15.54
CA GLU A 234 -18.55 -0.85 14.64
C GLU A 234 -18.44 -0.21 13.25
N LEU A 235 -18.00 -0.96 12.25
CA LEU A 235 -17.97 -0.48 10.86
C LEU A 235 -19.26 -0.91 10.17
N ARG A 236 -20.15 0.05 9.92
CA ARG A 236 -21.45 -0.21 9.30
C ARG A 236 -21.36 -0.14 7.79
N LEU A 237 -21.65 -1.26 7.14
CA LEU A 237 -21.59 -1.36 5.69
C LEU A 237 -22.81 -0.73 5.01
N GLU A 238 -23.99 -0.77 5.63
CA GLU A 238 -25.22 -0.13 5.12
C GLU A 238 -25.53 -0.53 3.66
N GLY A 239 -25.39 -1.81 3.35
CA GLY A 239 -25.56 -2.40 2.03
C GLY A 239 -24.34 -2.25 1.10
N ARG A 240 -23.31 -1.50 1.50
CA ARG A 240 -22.12 -1.23 0.68
C ARG A 240 -21.12 -2.38 0.74
N SER A 241 -20.22 -2.42 -0.24
CA SER A 241 -19.13 -3.40 -0.31
C SER A 241 -17.98 -3.00 0.61
N LEU A 242 -17.45 -3.94 1.38
CA LEU A 242 -16.17 -3.78 2.06
C LEU A 242 -15.02 -4.20 1.13
N THR A 243 -13.97 -3.39 1.05
CA THR A 243 -12.71 -3.78 0.39
C THR A 243 -11.62 -4.01 1.41
N LEU A 244 -11.07 -5.23 1.43
CA LEU A 244 -9.90 -5.61 2.21
C LEU A 244 -8.63 -5.25 1.44
N VAL A 245 -7.79 -4.41 2.03
CA VAL A 245 -6.55 -3.92 1.40
C VAL A 245 -5.35 -4.48 2.17
N PRO A 246 -4.49 -5.30 1.54
CA PRO A 246 -3.27 -5.76 2.18
C PRO A 246 -2.27 -4.61 2.31
N ALA A 247 -1.64 -4.50 3.48
CA ALA A 247 -0.58 -3.53 3.71
C ALA A 247 0.62 -4.14 4.43
N PHE A 248 1.80 -3.94 3.86
CA PHE A 248 3.08 -4.42 4.33
C PHE A 248 3.55 -3.66 5.57
N PHE A 249 3.40 -2.34 5.58
CA PHE A 249 3.76 -1.50 6.74
C PHE A 249 2.67 -1.44 7.82
N CYS A 250 1.57 -2.19 7.66
CA CYS A 250 0.58 -2.39 8.72
C CYS A 250 1.07 -3.48 9.70
N VAL A 251 1.43 -3.12 10.93
CA VAL A 251 2.05 -4.05 11.91
C VAL A 251 1.35 -4.15 13.26
N ARG A 252 0.30 -3.35 13.52
CA ARG A 252 -0.39 -3.31 14.82
C ARG A 252 -1.76 -3.98 14.77
N ALA A 253 -2.67 -3.25 14.13
CA ALA A 253 -4.09 -3.45 14.10
C ALA A 253 -4.54 -3.01 12.71
N PRO A 254 -5.62 -3.58 12.17
CA PRO A 254 -6.23 -3.03 10.97
C PRO A 254 -6.51 -1.54 11.08
N LEU A 255 -6.62 -0.89 9.92
CA LEU A 255 -7.10 0.47 9.83
C LEU A 255 -8.35 0.51 8.94
N ALA A 256 -9.32 1.32 9.35
CA ALA A 256 -10.48 1.61 8.52
C ALA A 256 -10.60 3.13 8.38
N LEU A 257 -11.08 3.58 7.22
CA LEU A 257 -11.39 5.00 6.99
C LEU A 257 -12.31 5.52 8.09
N VAL A 258 -12.11 6.76 8.51
CA VAL A 258 -12.87 7.34 9.61
C VAL A 258 -14.14 8.02 9.12
N ASP A 259 -14.11 8.61 7.94
CA ASP A 259 -15.30 9.06 7.23
C ASP A 259 -16.13 7.87 6.75
N GLU A 260 -17.29 7.68 7.39
CA GLU A 260 -18.23 6.60 7.09
C GLU A 260 -19.02 6.84 5.80
N GLU A 261 -18.96 8.02 5.18
CA GLU A 261 -19.58 8.27 3.86
C GLU A 261 -18.73 7.71 2.72
N LEU A 262 -17.43 7.46 2.96
CA LEU A 262 -16.53 6.88 1.95
C LEU A 262 -16.81 5.39 1.72
N PRO A 263 -16.43 4.85 0.55
CA PRO A 263 -16.46 3.40 0.32
C PRO A 263 -15.71 2.66 1.45
N PRO A 264 -16.35 1.70 2.13
CA PRO A 264 -15.72 1.01 3.25
C PRO A 264 -14.44 0.27 2.82
N VAL A 265 -13.33 0.62 3.49
CA VAL A 265 -12.02 -0.01 3.31
C VAL A 265 -11.53 -0.49 4.68
N LEU A 266 -11.01 -1.71 4.72
CA LEU A 266 -10.34 -2.27 5.88
C LEU A 266 -8.95 -2.76 5.47
N VAL A 267 -7.94 -2.08 5.98
CA VAL A 267 -6.54 -2.39 5.72
C VAL A 267 -6.07 -3.45 6.70
N HIS A 268 -5.41 -4.51 6.22
CA HIS A 268 -4.94 -5.62 7.05
C HIS A 268 -3.42 -5.86 6.89
N PRO A 269 -2.75 -6.38 7.93
CA PRO A 269 -1.32 -6.67 7.88
C PRO A 269 -1.02 -7.83 6.92
N LEU A 270 0.14 -7.75 6.25
CA LEU A 270 0.74 -8.87 5.51
C LEU A 270 1.73 -9.71 6.35
N SER A 271 2.13 -9.22 7.54
CA SER A 271 3.03 -9.91 8.49
C SER A 271 4.37 -10.37 7.87
N PRO A 272 5.26 -9.46 7.44
CA PRO A 272 6.57 -9.83 6.91
C PRO A 272 7.45 -10.50 7.97
N GLU A 273 8.14 -11.57 7.56
CA GLU A 273 9.10 -12.29 8.38
C GLU A 273 10.21 -11.38 8.92
N PRO A 274 10.74 -11.65 10.13
CA PRO A 274 12.00 -11.06 10.55
C PRO A 274 13.07 -11.26 9.47
N GLN A 275 13.89 -10.22 9.24
CA GLN A 275 14.96 -10.23 8.23
C GLN A 275 14.51 -10.26 6.75
N TRP A 276 13.23 -9.96 6.44
CA TRP A 276 12.74 -9.86 5.05
C TRP A 276 13.66 -9.01 4.15
N LEU A 277 14.22 -7.92 4.68
CA LEU A 277 15.10 -7.03 3.92
C LEU A 277 16.43 -7.71 3.52
N ALA A 278 17.06 -8.42 4.45
CA ALA A 278 18.29 -9.17 4.16
C ALA A 278 18.03 -10.31 3.17
N ARG A 279 16.85 -10.93 3.22
CA ARG A 279 16.44 -11.95 2.24
C ARG A 279 16.20 -11.33 0.86
N ALA A 280 15.50 -10.20 0.79
CA ALA A 280 15.24 -9.47 -0.44
C ALA A 280 16.54 -9.06 -1.15
N ARG A 281 17.54 -8.60 -0.39
CA ARG A 281 18.87 -8.25 -0.92
C ARG A 281 19.65 -9.46 -1.42
N ARG A 282 19.57 -10.61 -0.72
CA ARG A 282 20.18 -11.87 -1.18
C ARG A 282 19.49 -12.43 -2.43
N ALA A 283 18.18 -12.21 -2.53
CA ALA A 283 17.35 -12.62 -3.66
C ALA A 283 17.47 -11.70 -4.88
N GLU A 284 18.45 -10.78 -4.93
CA GLU A 284 18.76 -9.94 -6.10
C GLU A 284 18.64 -10.79 -7.39
N PRO A 285 17.55 -10.61 -8.18
CA PRO A 285 17.14 -11.53 -9.24
C PRO A 285 18.15 -11.66 -10.36
N LEU A 286 19.14 -10.75 -10.38
CA LEU A 286 20.22 -10.77 -11.35
C LEU A 286 21.05 -12.02 -11.22
N SER A 287 21.20 -12.58 -10.03
CA SER A 287 21.95 -13.82 -9.88
C SER A 287 21.12 -15.02 -10.34
N SER A 288 19.87 -15.16 -9.88
CA SER A 288 19.04 -16.34 -10.16
C SER A 288 18.48 -16.38 -11.58
N VAL A 289 17.95 -15.27 -12.10
CA VAL A 289 17.43 -15.21 -13.48
C VAL A 289 18.59 -15.23 -14.48
N ALA A 290 19.72 -14.57 -14.20
CA ALA A 290 20.89 -14.70 -15.09
C ALA A 290 21.48 -16.11 -15.06
N GLN A 291 21.41 -16.84 -13.94
CA GLN A 291 21.77 -18.26 -13.89
C GLN A 291 20.81 -19.10 -14.76
N LEU A 292 19.51 -18.79 -14.76
CA LEU A 292 18.51 -19.57 -15.51
C LEU A 292 18.53 -19.29 -17.02
N ILE A 293 18.49 -18.02 -17.43
CA ILE A 293 18.32 -17.64 -18.86
C ILE A 293 19.57 -17.01 -19.48
N GLY A 294 20.63 -16.82 -18.70
CA GLY A 294 21.87 -16.15 -19.10
C GLY A 294 21.84 -14.65 -18.85
N ALA A 295 22.99 -14.08 -18.48
CA ALA A 295 23.14 -12.67 -18.10
C ALA A 295 22.67 -11.68 -19.17
N SER A 296 22.96 -11.94 -20.45
CA SER A 296 22.57 -11.06 -21.55
C SER A 296 21.05 -11.03 -21.77
N ARG A 297 20.38 -12.18 -21.65
CA ARG A 297 18.91 -12.26 -21.78
C ARG A 297 18.21 -11.65 -20.57
N ALA A 298 18.74 -11.86 -19.36
CA ALA A 298 18.24 -11.23 -18.14
C ALA A 298 18.39 -9.70 -18.14
N ARG A 299 19.53 -9.16 -18.66
CA ARG A 299 19.70 -7.72 -18.87
C ARG A 299 18.70 -7.17 -19.91
N LEU A 300 18.52 -7.87 -21.02
CA LEU A 300 17.56 -7.49 -22.05
C LEU A 300 16.13 -7.42 -21.51
N LEU A 301 15.70 -8.48 -20.81
CA LEU A 301 14.35 -8.55 -20.24
C LEU A 301 14.10 -7.40 -19.25
N ARG A 302 15.10 -6.98 -18.46
CA ARG A 302 14.98 -5.81 -17.57
C ARG A 302 14.90 -4.49 -18.30
N GLN A 303 15.62 -4.35 -19.42
CA GLN A 303 15.70 -3.11 -20.18
C GLN A 303 14.39 -2.75 -20.90
N LEU A 304 13.45 -3.70 -20.95
CA LEU A 304 12.13 -3.57 -21.57
C LEU A 304 11.01 -3.23 -20.56
N ASP A 305 11.35 -2.44 -19.54
CA ASP A 305 10.38 -1.72 -18.69
C ASP A 305 9.48 -0.79 -19.53
N ARG A 306 10.03 -0.27 -20.63
CA ARG A 306 9.33 0.43 -21.70
C ARG A 306 9.51 -0.27 -23.06
N PRO A 307 8.56 -0.13 -24.00
CA PRO A 307 8.71 -0.73 -25.32
C PRO A 307 9.92 -0.18 -26.10
N MET A 308 10.73 -1.05 -26.69
CA MET A 308 11.91 -0.67 -27.48
C MET A 308 12.03 -1.46 -28.78
N THR A 309 12.65 -0.87 -29.80
CA THR A 309 13.03 -1.60 -31.02
C THR A 309 14.25 -2.49 -30.76
N THR A 310 14.47 -3.51 -31.60
CA THR A 310 15.69 -4.33 -31.52
C THR A 310 16.97 -3.49 -31.60
N THR A 311 16.97 -2.44 -32.43
CA THR A 311 18.10 -1.50 -32.54
C THR A 311 18.28 -0.66 -31.27
N GLY A 312 17.18 -0.24 -30.64
CA GLY A 312 17.22 0.46 -29.36
C GLY A 312 17.77 -0.43 -28.24
N ILE A 313 17.37 -1.71 -28.22
CA ILE A 313 17.89 -2.71 -27.28
C ILE A 313 19.40 -2.91 -27.49
N ALA A 314 19.82 -3.08 -28.75
CA ALA A 314 21.23 -3.25 -29.11
C ALA A 314 22.09 -2.07 -28.62
N ALA A 315 21.64 -0.83 -28.87
CA ALA A 315 22.33 0.37 -28.42
C ALA A 315 22.38 0.49 -26.89
N ALA A 316 21.25 0.24 -26.20
CA ALA A 316 21.18 0.36 -24.74
C ALA A 316 22.06 -0.66 -24.00
N LEU A 317 22.29 -1.83 -24.60
CA LEU A 317 23.04 -2.93 -23.99
C LEU A 317 24.45 -3.10 -24.55
N GLY A 318 24.87 -2.28 -25.52
CA GLY A 318 26.15 -2.42 -26.20
C GLY A 318 26.29 -3.75 -26.97
N LEU A 319 25.19 -4.27 -27.51
CA LEU A 319 25.16 -5.55 -28.24
C LEU A 319 25.17 -5.31 -29.76
N ALA A 320 25.73 -6.27 -30.50
CA ALA A 320 25.51 -6.33 -31.94
C ALA A 320 24.01 -6.54 -32.26
N ALA A 321 23.53 -5.92 -33.34
CA ALA A 321 22.11 -6.00 -33.74
C ALA A 321 21.63 -7.45 -33.95
N SER A 322 22.48 -8.31 -34.52
CA SER A 322 22.20 -9.73 -34.71
C SER A 322 22.05 -10.47 -33.38
N THR A 323 22.90 -10.20 -32.39
CA THR A 323 22.83 -10.77 -31.04
C THR A 323 21.57 -10.32 -30.31
N ALA A 324 21.23 -9.03 -30.39
CA ALA A 324 19.99 -8.50 -29.82
C ALA A 324 18.77 -9.15 -30.46
N SER A 325 18.73 -9.27 -31.80
CA SER A 325 17.64 -9.95 -32.50
C SER A 325 17.49 -11.40 -32.06
N ARG A 326 18.60 -12.14 -31.91
CA ARG A 326 18.59 -13.53 -31.46
C ARG A 326 18.03 -13.66 -30.03
N HIS A 327 18.46 -12.78 -29.11
CA HIS A 327 17.94 -12.80 -27.75
C HIS A 327 16.45 -12.43 -27.69
N VAL A 328 16.02 -11.43 -28.46
CA VAL A 328 14.61 -11.06 -28.59
C VAL A 328 13.78 -12.24 -29.09
N SER A 329 14.21 -12.93 -30.16
CA SER A 329 13.47 -14.07 -30.69
C SER A 329 13.31 -15.16 -29.65
N VAL A 330 14.39 -15.58 -28.97
CA VAL A 330 14.33 -16.62 -27.94
C VAL A 330 13.39 -16.23 -26.79
N LEU A 331 13.48 -14.99 -26.30
CA LEU A 331 12.64 -14.52 -25.20
C LEU A 331 11.17 -14.38 -25.62
N ARG A 332 10.91 -13.98 -26.87
CA ARG A 332 9.57 -13.92 -27.45
C ARG A 332 8.97 -15.32 -27.61
N ASP A 333 9.76 -16.28 -28.10
CA ASP A 333 9.32 -17.66 -28.30
C ASP A 333 9.05 -18.36 -26.95
N ALA A 334 9.77 -17.95 -25.89
CA ALA A 334 9.49 -18.36 -24.51
C ALA A 334 8.31 -17.61 -23.85
N GLY A 335 7.62 -16.71 -24.56
CA GLY A 335 6.49 -15.94 -24.04
C GLY A 335 6.87 -14.82 -23.07
N LEU A 336 8.16 -14.53 -22.87
CA LEU A 336 8.65 -13.48 -21.95
C LEU A 336 8.56 -12.08 -22.56
N LEU A 337 8.51 -11.99 -23.90
CA LEU A 337 8.33 -10.75 -24.65
C LEU A 337 7.14 -10.86 -25.60
N SER A 338 6.47 -9.73 -25.83
CA SER A 338 5.54 -9.54 -26.93
C SER A 338 6.08 -8.48 -27.89
N SER A 339 5.76 -8.63 -29.18
CA SER A 339 6.16 -7.69 -30.22
C SER A 339 4.92 -7.10 -30.87
N HIS A 340 4.89 -5.79 -31.04
CA HIS A 340 3.84 -5.10 -31.78
C HIS A 340 4.45 -4.13 -32.78
N ARG A 341 3.83 -4.02 -33.95
CA ARG A 341 4.27 -3.12 -35.02
C ARG A 341 3.60 -1.76 -34.81
N GLN A 342 4.41 -0.70 -34.73
CA GLN A 342 3.97 0.68 -34.71
C GLN A 342 4.53 1.40 -35.94
N GLY A 343 3.70 1.50 -36.99
CA GLY A 343 4.11 1.98 -38.30
C GLY A 343 5.21 1.10 -38.92
N ILE A 344 6.36 1.70 -39.22
CA ILE A 344 7.51 0.98 -39.80
C ILE A 344 8.40 0.29 -38.75
N ARG A 345 8.13 0.47 -37.45
CA ARG A 345 8.97 -0.05 -36.36
C ARG A 345 8.29 -1.23 -35.68
N VAL A 346 9.07 -2.20 -35.21
CA VAL A 346 8.61 -3.27 -34.32
C VAL A 346 9.13 -2.97 -32.91
N LEU A 347 8.22 -2.86 -31.97
CA LEU A 347 8.51 -2.63 -30.56
C LEU A 347 8.30 -3.91 -29.77
N HIS A 348 9.29 -4.25 -28.96
CA HIS A 348 9.24 -5.35 -28.02
C HIS A 348 8.90 -4.81 -26.64
N ARG A 349 8.03 -5.50 -25.93
CA ARG A 349 7.66 -5.19 -24.55
C ARG A 349 7.71 -6.47 -23.73
N ARG A 350 8.09 -6.36 -22.45
CA ARG A 350 7.98 -7.46 -21.49
C ARG A 350 6.51 -7.85 -21.29
N THR A 351 6.24 -9.15 -21.26
CA THR A 351 4.92 -9.70 -20.89
C THR A 351 4.80 -9.82 -19.38
N ARG A 352 3.59 -10.13 -18.89
CA ARG A 352 3.38 -10.46 -17.47
C ARG A 352 4.27 -11.62 -17.01
N LEU A 353 4.42 -12.67 -17.81
CA LEU A 353 5.33 -13.78 -17.50
C LEU A 353 6.79 -13.30 -17.36
N GLY A 354 7.21 -12.37 -18.20
CA GLY A 354 8.54 -11.75 -18.08
C GLY A 354 8.69 -10.88 -16.83
N ASP A 355 7.63 -10.16 -16.42
CA ASP A 355 7.59 -9.41 -15.16
C ASP A 355 7.69 -10.38 -13.96
N ASP A 356 6.88 -11.44 -13.96
CA ASP A 356 6.82 -12.45 -12.89
C ASP A 356 8.16 -13.19 -12.74
N LEU A 357 8.79 -13.56 -13.86
CA LEU A 357 10.12 -14.19 -13.86
C LEU A 357 11.19 -13.30 -13.22
N LEU A 358 11.17 -11.99 -13.50
CA LEU A 358 12.11 -11.04 -12.90
C LEU A 358 11.79 -10.71 -11.44
N ALA A 359 10.52 -10.80 -11.04
CA ALA A 359 10.10 -10.66 -9.66
C ALA A 359 10.40 -11.92 -8.81
N GLY A 360 10.64 -13.07 -9.44
CA GLY A 360 10.80 -14.35 -8.75
C GLY A 360 9.52 -14.82 -8.06
N ALA A 361 8.35 -14.43 -8.59
CA ALA A 361 7.06 -14.78 -8.02
C ALA A 361 6.78 -16.28 -8.25
N PRO A 362 6.44 -17.07 -7.21
CA PRO A 362 5.93 -18.41 -7.40
C PRO A 362 4.55 -18.37 -8.08
N HIS A 363 4.29 -19.35 -8.95
CA HIS A 363 2.98 -19.59 -9.56
C HIS A 363 1.97 -20.13 -8.55
#